data_AF-A0A7S3GV46-F1
#
_entry.id   AF-A0A7S3GV46-F1
#
_cell.length_a   1.000
_cell.length_b   1.000
_cell.length_c   1.000
_cell.angle_alpha   90.00
_cell.angle_beta   90.00
_cell.angle_gamma   90.00
#
_symmetry.space_group_name_H-M   'P 1'
#
loop_
_entity.id
_entity.type
_entity.pdbx_description
1 polymer ?
#
loop_
_entity_poly.entity_id
_entity_poly.type
_entity_poly.pdbx_seq_one_letter_code
_entity_poly.pdbx_strand_id
1 'polypeptide(L)'
;QDLLTSLDRWHWDDSRKRYNDFGLHSNDGKYAPHVVVKCGTPDGSASVEHALSMDQYKQLQQGRTKLPPCPADFPKFLFPLGDGQGGLLMREKFMPKKERLQFVDHSGYVSLFPLLLRLLPADSPRVGDLLELVGDPAKGIWSDFGLRSLAKGDKMYLRDNAPGDAPYWRGPIWINCNFLAVDALRHYAAVEGPHRTRASELLEALRQNLVGNILKNYQRTGFLWEQYNQEDGIGQRTHPFNGW
;
A
#
# COMPACT_ATOMS: atom_id res chain seq x y z
N GLN A 1 -18.99 26.56 -6.26
CA GLN A 1 -19.08 25.18 -5.75
C GLN A 1 -18.25 25.13 -4.48
N ASP A 2 -18.81 24.73 -3.35
CA ASP A 2 -18.03 24.57 -2.12
C ASP A 2 -17.14 23.31 -2.18
N LEU A 3 -16.17 23.24 -1.26
CA LEU A 3 -15.16 22.18 -1.22
C LEU A 3 -15.78 20.78 -1.11
N LEU A 4 -16.78 20.59 -0.24
CA LEU A 4 -17.37 19.28 0.04
C LEU A 4 -18.18 18.76 -1.14
N THR A 5 -18.97 19.63 -1.77
CA THR A 5 -19.70 19.29 -3.00
C THR A 5 -18.76 18.86 -4.11
N SER A 6 -17.61 19.53 -4.25
CA SER A 6 -16.60 19.14 -5.24
C SER A 6 -15.90 17.83 -4.87
N LEU A 7 -15.58 17.62 -3.59
CA LEU A 7 -14.95 16.41 -3.11
C LEU A 7 -15.84 15.18 -3.36
N ASP A 8 -17.12 15.27 -3.02
CA ASP A 8 -18.08 14.19 -3.27
C ASP A 8 -18.25 13.92 -4.76
N ARG A 9 -18.38 14.98 -5.57
CA ARG A 9 -18.55 14.82 -7.02
C ARG A 9 -17.35 14.16 -7.70
N TRP A 10 -16.13 14.49 -7.27
CA TRP A 10 -14.91 14.12 -8.01
C TRP A 10 -14.12 12.99 -7.38
N HIS A 11 -14.34 12.67 -6.11
CA HIS A 11 -13.52 11.70 -5.38
C HIS A 11 -14.33 10.62 -4.66
N TRP A 12 -15.63 10.78 -4.47
CA TRP A 12 -16.44 9.76 -3.81
C TRP A 12 -16.85 8.64 -4.78
N ASP A 13 -16.53 7.39 -4.41
CA ASP A 13 -17.00 6.21 -5.12
C ASP A 13 -18.18 5.58 -4.38
N ASP A 14 -19.40 5.75 -4.90
CA ASP A 14 -20.61 5.20 -4.27
C ASP A 14 -20.65 3.67 -4.21
N SER A 15 -19.89 2.96 -5.06
CA SER A 15 -19.82 1.50 -5.04
C SER A 15 -18.88 0.98 -3.96
N ARG A 16 -17.80 1.72 -3.69
CA ARG A 16 -16.76 1.35 -2.71
C ARG A 16 -16.91 2.06 -1.37
N LYS A 17 -17.79 3.05 -1.28
CA LYS A 17 -18.09 3.84 -0.08
C LYS A 17 -16.83 4.49 0.53
N ARG A 18 -15.99 5.08 -0.33
CA ARG A 18 -14.78 5.78 0.10
C ARG A 18 -14.33 6.83 -0.91
N TYR A 19 -13.45 7.73 -0.47
CA TYR A 19 -12.77 8.66 -1.36
C TYR A 19 -11.59 8.00 -2.07
N ASN A 20 -11.37 8.34 -3.35
CA ASN A 20 -10.31 7.79 -4.18
C ASN A 20 -9.68 8.89 -5.05
N ASP A 21 -8.43 8.65 -5.44
CA ASP A 21 -7.83 9.37 -6.56
C ASP A 21 -8.52 8.96 -7.87
N PHE A 22 -8.42 9.82 -8.88
CA PHE A 22 -8.97 9.57 -10.22
C PHE A 22 -7.90 9.77 -11.27
N GLY A 23 -7.79 8.83 -12.22
CA GLY A 23 -6.80 8.93 -13.29
C GLY A 23 -6.85 7.78 -14.28
N LEU A 24 -5.95 7.83 -15.27
CA LEU A 24 -5.76 6.73 -16.21
C LEU A 24 -5.09 5.57 -15.47
N HIS A 25 -5.83 4.48 -15.25
CA HIS A 25 -5.38 3.37 -14.42
C HIS A 25 -5.98 2.04 -14.89
N SER A 26 -5.41 0.91 -14.47
CA SER A 26 -5.93 -0.45 -14.74
C SER A 26 -6.23 -1.20 -13.44
N ASN A 27 -7.43 -0.97 -12.89
CA ASN A 27 -7.90 -1.68 -11.69
C ASN A 27 -7.98 -3.21 -11.89
N ASP A 28 -8.13 -3.68 -13.13
CA ASP A 28 -8.20 -5.10 -13.49
C ASP A 28 -6.84 -5.75 -13.77
N GLY A 29 -5.75 -4.99 -13.61
CA GLY A 29 -4.38 -5.51 -13.66
C GLY A 29 -4.08 -6.48 -12.52
N LYS A 30 -3.03 -7.28 -12.71
CA LYS A 30 -2.58 -8.32 -11.77
C LYS A 30 -1.07 -8.38 -11.72
N TYR A 31 -0.55 -8.76 -10.57
CA TYR A 31 0.85 -9.17 -10.47
C TYR A 31 1.05 -10.51 -11.17
N ALA A 32 2.11 -10.59 -11.97
CA ALA A 32 2.53 -11.81 -12.64
C ALA A 32 4.02 -12.08 -12.38
N PRO A 33 4.40 -13.35 -12.18
CA PRO A 33 5.78 -13.73 -11.97
C PRO A 33 6.58 -13.59 -13.27
N HIS A 34 7.79 -13.07 -13.15
CA HIS A 34 8.77 -12.94 -14.21
C HIS A 34 10.09 -13.56 -13.77
N VAL A 35 10.75 -14.27 -14.68
CA VAL A 35 12.09 -14.82 -14.48
C VAL A 35 13.10 -13.70 -14.65
N VAL A 36 13.98 -13.50 -13.68
CA VAL A 36 15.07 -12.55 -13.80
C VAL A 36 16.21 -13.18 -14.59
N VAL A 37 16.67 -12.47 -15.62
CA VAL A 37 17.76 -12.87 -16.50
C VAL A 37 18.84 -11.80 -16.54
N LYS A 38 20.05 -12.21 -16.89
CA LYS A 38 21.16 -11.31 -17.13
C LYS A 38 21.32 -11.07 -18.64
N CYS A 39 21.36 -9.80 -19.01
CA CYS A 39 21.53 -9.32 -20.37
C CYS A 39 22.83 -8.49 -20.45
N GLY A 40 23.58 -8.59 -21.53
CA GLY A 40 24.89 -7.96 -21.71
C GLY A 40 24.97 -7.10 -22.97
N THR A 41 25.94 -6.19 -22.98
CA THR A 41 26.31 -5.42 -24.17
C THR A 41 26.97 -6.34 -25.21
N PRO A 42 26.97 -5.97 -26.52
CA PRO A 42 27.58 -6.79 -27.57
C PRO A 42 29.08 -7.06 -27.35
N ASP A 43 29.80 -6.07 -26.83
CA ASP A 43 31.23 -6.12 -26.49
C ASP A 43 31.52 -6.83 -25.15
N GLY A 44 30.48 -7.15 -24.37
CA GLY A 44 30.60 -7.77 -23.04
C GLY A 44 31.13 -6.84 -21.94
N SER A 45 31.24 -5.53 -22.19
CA SER A 45 31.75 -4.57 -21.21
C SER A 45 30.80 -4.33 -20.03
N ALA A 46 29.49 -4.53 -20.22
CA ALA A 46 28.50 -4.31 -19.17
C ALA A 46 27.34 -5.32 -19.21
N SER A 47 26.61 -5.42 -18.09
CA SER A 47 25.42 -6.27 -18.00
C SER A 47 24.35 -5.67 -17.08
N VAL A 48 23.09 -5.99 -17.38
CA VAL A 48 21.89 -5.53 -16.65
C VAL A 48 21.00 -6.72 -16.33
N GLU A 49 20.20 -6.59 -15.26
CA GLU A 49 19.10 -7.51 -15.00
C GLU A 49 17.88 -7.12 -15.82
N HIS A 50 17.25 -8.11 -16.42
CA HIS A 50 15.98 -7.95 -17.11
C HIS A 50 14.98 -9.00 -16.59
N ALA A 51 13.68 -8.76 -16.70
CA ALA A 51 12.68 -9.71 -16.24
C ALA A 51 11.79 -10.13 -17.40
N LEU A 52 11.78 -11.43 -17.69
CA LEU A 52 10.99 -12.06 -18.74
C LEU A 52 9.72 -12.65 -18.16
N SER A 53 8.59 -12.47 -18.84
CA SER A 53 7.38 -13.19 -18.48
C SER A 53 7.61 -14.70 -18.60
N MET A 54 6.81 -15.50 -17.89
CA MET A 54 6.92 -16.97 -17.97
C MET A 54 6.84 -17.49 -19.40
N ASP A 55 6.00 -16.88 -20.24
CA ASP A 55 5.85 -17.29 -21.65
C ASP A 55 7.05 -16.89 -22.50
N GLN A 56 7.62 -15.70 -22.27
CA GLN A 56 8.85 -15.26 -22.94
C GLN A 56 10.02 -16.18 -22.57
N TYR A 57 10.13 -16.56 -21.30
CA TYR A 57 11.19 -17.45 -20.83
C TYR A 57 11.03 -18.87 -21.40
N LYS A 58 9.82 -19.43 -21.47
CA LYS A 58 9.56 -20.72 -22.13
C LYS A 58 9.90 -20.69 -23.62
N GLN A 59 9.55 -19.61 -24.32
CA GLN A 59 9.89 -19.43 -25.72
C GLN A 59 11.40 -19.38 -25.94
N LEU A 60 12.12 -18.69 -25.05
CA LEU A 60 13.58 -18.66 -25.04
C LEU A 60 14.18 -20.07 -24.89
N GLN A 61 13.70 -20.86 -23.93
CA GLN A 61 14.15 -22.24 -23.72
C GLN A 61 13.90 -23.16 -24.93
N GLN A 62 12.87 -22.88 -25.73
CA GLN A 62 12.51 -23.65 -26.92
C GLN A 62 13.21 -23.17 -28.20
N GLY A 63 14.04 -22.12 -28.13
CA GLY A 63 14.63 -21.47 -29.32
C GLY A 63 13.58 -20.79 -30.21
N ARG A 64 12.41 -20.44 -29.67
CA ARG A 64 11.25 -19.88 -30.38
C ARG A 64 10.95 -18.45 -29.93
N THR A 65 11.93 -17.55 -30.00
CA THR A 65 11.76 -16.16 -29.57
C THR A 65 11.11 -15.29 -30.65
N LYS A 66 9.87 -14.86 -30.44
CA LYS A 66 9.21 -13.83 -31.30
C LYS A 66 9.72 -12.41 -31.05
N LEU A 67 10.23 -12.15 -29.85
CA LEU A 67 10.78 -10.87 -29.40
C LEU A 67 12.17 -11.11 -28.78
N PRO A 68 13.10 -10.13 -28.85
CA PRO A 68 14.39 -10.26 -28.21
C PRO A 68 14.21 -10.41 -26.68
N PRO A 69 14.89 -11.37 -26.03
CA PRO A 69 14.77 -11.63 -24.60
C PRO A 69 15.45 -10.56 -23.73
N CYS A 70 16.03 -9.53 -24.35
CA CYS A 70 16.81 -8.51 -23.68
C CYS A 70 16.53 -7.12 -24.29
N PRO A 71 16.75 -6.04 -23.50
CA PRO A 71 16.64 -4.66 -24.00
C PRO A 71 17.61 -4.38 -25.15
N ALA A 72 17.29 -3.37 -25.97
CA ALA A 72 18.10 -3.00 -27.14
C ALA A 72 19.54 -2.61 -26.78
N ASP A 73 19.75 -1.94 -25.64
CA ASP A 73 21.08 -1.52 -25.17
C ASP A 73 21.92 -2.68 -24.61
N PHE A 74 21.27 -3.80 -24.26
CA PHE A 74 21.90 -5.01 -23.71
C PHE A 74 21.41 -6.26 -24.44
N PRO A 75 21.57 -6.38 -25.76
CA PRO A 75 20.81 -7.35 -26.56
C PRO A 75 21.24 -8.80 -26.34
N LYS A 76 22.40 -9.04 -25.71
CA LYS A 76 22.97 -10.37 -25.52
C LYS A 76 22.38 -11.04 -24.28
N PHE A 77 21.57 -12.07 -24.46
CA PHE A 77 21.18 -12.95 -23.34
C PHE A 77 22.41 -13.68 -22.78
N LEU A 78 22.59 -13.66 -21.47
CA LEU A 78 23.68 -14.35 -20.79
C LEU A 78 23.19 -15.62 -20.10
N PHE A 79 22.35 -15.49 -19.06
CA PHE A 79 21.83 -16.61 -18.28
C PHE A 79 20.65 -16.15 -17.39
N PRO A 80 19.76 -17.07 -16.96
CA PRO A 80 18.80 -16.77 -15.90
C PRO A 80 19.51 -16.66 -14.55
N LEU A 81 19.03 -15.78 -13.67
CA LEU A 81 19.52 -15.71 -12.30
C LEU A 81 18.86 -16.78 -11.43
N GLY A 82 19.62 -17.35 -10.50
CA GLY A 82 19.12 -18.29 -9.51
C GLY A 82 18.71 -17.59 -8.20
N ASP A 83 17.82 -18.22 -7.45
CA ASP A 83 17.37 -17.76 -6.13
C ASP A 83 18.32 -18.14 -4.98
N GLY A 84 19.40 -18.87 -5.28
CA GLY A 84 20.35 -19.40 -4.30
C GLY A 84 19.92 -20.70 -3.61
N GLN A 85 18.72 -21.23 -3.93
CA GLN A 85 18.15 -22.47 -3.40
C GLN A 85 17.95 -23.55 -4.48
N GLY A 86 18.52 -23.33 -5.67
CA GLY A 86 18.39 -24.23 -6.81
C GLY A 86 17.20 -23.92 -7.73
N GLY A 87 16.46 -22.84 -7.44
CA GLY A 87 15.39 -22.32 -8.29
C GLY A 87 15.82 -21.10 -9.11
N LEU A 88 14.87 -20.58 -9.89
CA LEU A 88 15.02 -19.34 -10.64
C LEU A 88 14.69 -18.15 -9.75
N LEU A 89 15.46 -17.07 -9.88
CA LEU A 89 15.10 -15.80 -9.28
C LEU A 89 13.85 -15.25 -9.97
N MET A 90 12.76 -15.18 -9.21
CA MET A 90 11.48 -14.67 -9.67
C MET A 90 11.26 -13.24 -9.16
N ARG A 91 10.65 -12.39 -9.98
CA ARG A 91 10.14 -11.08 -9.58
C ARG A 91 8.71 -10.91 -10.05
N GLU A 92 7.84 -10.43 -9.16
CA GLU A 92 6.49 -10.08 -9.53
C GLU A 92 6.47 -8.68 -10.14
N LYS A 93 5.73 -8.52 -11.25
CA LYS A 93 5.49 -7.23 -11.88
C LYS A 93 4.00 -7.02 -12.05
N PHE A 94 3.53 -5.80 -11.82
CA PHE A 94 2.16 -5.43 -12.11
C PHE A 94 1.95 -5.35 -13.62
N MET A 95 1.02 -6.17 -14.13
CA MET A 95 0.66 -6.20 -15.54
C MET A 95 -0.70 -5.54 -15.71
N PRO A 96 -0.76 -4.31 -16.27
CA PRO A 96 -2.02 -3.68 -16.58
C PRO A 96 -2.76 -4.51 -17.64
N LYS A 97 -4.08 -4.59 -17.54
CA LYS A 97 -4.93 -5.26 -18.52
C LYS A 97 -5.61 -4.23 -19.41
N LYS A 98 -6.49 -3.40 -18.85
CA LYS A 98 -7.12 -2.28 -19.56
C LYS A 98 -6.97 -0.99 -18.78
N GLU A 99 -6.29 -0.03 -19.39
CA GLU A 99 -6.20 1.33 -18.87
C GLU A 99 -7.42 2.14 -19.30
N ARG A 100 -7.98 2.88 -18.35
CA ARG A 100 -9.10 3.82 -18.57
C ARG A 100 -9.11 4.85 -17.46
N LEU A 101 -9.69 6.02 -17.73
CA LEU A 101 -10.00 7.00 -16.69
C LEU A 101 -11.02 6.38 -15.72
N GLN A 102 -10.62 6.19 -14.46
CA GLN A 102 -11.44 5.60 -13.41
C GLN A 102 -10.91 6.01 -12.02
N PHE A 103 -11.71 5.76 -10.98
CA PHE A 103 -11.19 5.79 -9.61
C PHE A 103 -10.10 4.75 -9.43
N VAL A 104 -9.00 5.16 -8.80
CA VAL A 104 -7.88 4.27 -8.48
C VAL A 104 -8.28 3.45 -7.25
N ASP A 105 -8.38 2.12 -7.43
CA ASP A 105 -8.90 1.20 -6.41
C ASP A 105 -7.85 0.84 -5.37
N HIS A 106 -7.46 1.85 -4.57
CA HIS A 106 -6.60 1.68 -3.41
C HIS A 106 -7.28 2.15 -2.13
N SER A 107 -7.27 1.30 -1.11
CA SER A 107 -7.85 1.62 0.20
C SER A 107 -6.74 1.84 1.21
N GLY A 108 -6.66 3.02 1.80
CA GLY A 108 -5.60 3.34 2.74
C GLY A 108 -5.79 4.70 3.38
N TYR A 109 -4.72 5.27 3.89
CA TYR A 109 -4.76 6.60 4.50
C TYR A 109 -5.34 7.66 3.56
N VAL A 110 -4.99 7.63 2.27
CA VAL A 110 -5.49 8.58 1.25
C VAL A 110 -7.03 8.61 1.22
N SER A 111 -7.67 7.44 1.28
CA SER A 111 -9.13 7.31 1.29
C SER A 111 -9.81 7.97 2.50
N LEU A 112 -9.05 8.20 3.58
CA LEU A 112 -9.55 8.74 4.84
C LEU A 112 -9.30 10.24 5.01
N PHE A 113 -8.50 10.90 4.16
CA PHE A 113 -8.10 12.30 4.39
C PHE A 113 -9.27 13.24 4.71
N PRO A 114 -10.45 13.15 4.06
CA PRO A 114 -11.60 13.97 4.43
C PRO A 114 -12.08 13.77 5.87
N LEU A 115 -12.02 12.54 6.38
CA LEU A 115 -12.30 12.22 7.79
C LEU A 115 -11.14 12.69 8.70
N LEU A 116 -9.89 12.37 8.35
CA LEU A 116 -8.69 12.69 9.14
C LEU A 116 -8.54 14.21 9.37
N LEU A 117 -8.91 15.01 8.38
CA LEU A 117 -8.88 16.47 8.41
C LEU A 117 -10.19 17.09 8.92
N ARG A 118 -11.16 16.26 9.35
CA ARG A 118 -12.46 16.69 9.89
C ARG A 118 -13.25 17.61 8.95
N LEU A 119 -13.16 17.35 7.66
CA LEU A 119 -13.85 18.15 6.65
C LEU A 119 -15.35 17.82 6.59
N LEU A 120 -15.71 16.58 6.92
CA LEU A 120 -17.07 16.08 6.78
C LEU A 120 -17.96 16.54 7.96
N PRO A 121 -19.20 17.01 7.71
CA PRO A 121 -20.20 17.21 8.74
C PRO A 121 -20.44 15.92 9.55
N ALA A 122 -20.66 16.05 10.86
CA ALA A 122 -20.80 14.90 11.76
C ALA A 122 -22.04 14.04 11.47
N ASP A 123 -23.05 14.60 10.82
CA ASP A 123 -24.27 13.92 10.36
C ASP A 123 -24.17 13.35 8.94
N SER A 124 -23.05 13.58 8.23
CA SER A 124 -22.84 13.05 6.89
C SER A 124 -22.83 11.51 6.91
N PRO A 125 -23.58 10.82 6.03
CA PRO A 125 -23.53 9.36 5.93
C PRO A 125 -22.13 8.85 5.54
N ARG A 126 -21.33 9.69 4.87
CA ARG A 126 -19.95 9.39 4.47
C ARG A 126 -19.04 9.17 5.67
N VAL A 127 -19.31 9.82 6.81
CA VAL A 127 -18.57 9.56 8.05
C VAL A 127 -18.78 8.11 8.48
N GLY A 128 -20.02 7.62 8.50
CA GLY A 128 -20.34 6.23 8.84
C GLY A 128 -19.62 5.23 7.93
N ASP A 129 -19.69 5.43 6.62
CA ASP A 129 -18.98 4.60 5.63
C ASP A 129 -17.46 4.54 5.89
N LEU A 130 -16.83 5.69 6.21
CA LEU A 130 -15.40 5.74 6.49
C LEU A 130 -15.03 5.17 7.86
N LEU A 131 -15.90 5.25 8.88
CA LEU A 131 -15.69 4.58 10.17
C LEU A 131 -15.70 3.06 10.02
N GLU A 132 -16.58 2.52 9.18
CA GLU A 132 -16.57 1.09 8.85
C GLU A 132 -15.30 0.68 8.10
N LEU A 133 -14.80 1.55 7.21
CA LEU A 133 -13.51 1.31 6.56
C LEU A 133 -12.33 1.31 7.55
N VAL A 134 -12.34 2.24 8.52
CA VAL A 134 -11.33 2.30 9.59
C VAL A 134 -11.37 1.02 10.42
N GLY A 135 -12.56 0.55 10.77
CA GLY A 135 -12.78 -0.55 11.71
C GLY A 135 -12.71 -1.96 11.12
N ASP A 136 -12.43 -2.17 9.83
CA ASP A 136 -12.34 -3.51 9.22
C ASP A 136 -10.94 -4.15 9.42
N PRO A 137 -10.82 -5.21 10.24
CA PRO A 137 -9.57 -5.93 10.46
C PRO A 137 -9.27 -6.99 9.40
N ALA A 138 -10.28 -7.49 8.68
CA ALA A 138 -10.16 -8.66 7.83
C ALA A 138 -9.53 -8.31 6.49
N LYS A 139 -10.02 -7.24 5.85
CA LYS A 139 -9.54 -6.78 4.54
C LYS A 139 -9.14 -5.30 4.55
N GLY A 140 -9.57 -4.54 5.55
CA GLY A 140 -9.31 -3.12 5.68
C GLY A 140 -7.95 -2.78 6.28
N ILE A 141 -7.91 -1.63 6.95
CA ILE A 141 -6.69 -1.03 7.49
C ILE A 141 -6.52 -1.28 8.99
N TRP A 142 -7.48 -1.87 9.70
CA TRP A 142 -7.38 -2.05 11.15
C TRP A 142 -6.39 -3.14 11.56
N SER A 143 -5.52 -2.88 12.53
CA SER A 143 -4.66 -3.88 13.17
C SER A 143 -4.57 -3.68 14.69
N ASP A 144 -4.05 -4.69 15.38
CA ASP A 144 -3.82 -4.67 16.83
C ASP A 144 -2.71 -3.70 17.26
N PHE A 145 -2.04 -3.03 16.31
CA PHE A 145 -0.92 -2.13 16.55
C PHE A 145 -1.19 -0.71 16.00
N GLY A 146 -2.33 -0.47 15.36
CA GLY A 146 -2.68 0.78 14.69
C GLY A 146 -3.32 0.58 13.30
N LEU A 147 -3.60 1.67 12.60
CA LEU A 147 -4.11 1.64 11.23
C LEU A 147 -2.96 1.44 10.24
N ARG A 148 -3.11 0.48 9.32
CA ARG A 148 -2.21 0.22 8.19
C ARG A 148 -2.26 1.34 7.17
N SER A 149 -1.12 1.68 6.57
CA SER A 149 -1.06 2.67 5.48
C SER A 149 -1.86 2.28 4.24
N LEU A 150 -1.95 0.98 3.96
CA LEU A 150 -2.72 0.40 2.89
C LEU A 150 -3.45 -0.85 3.41
N ALA A 151 -4.68 -1.06 2.93
CA ALA A 151 -5.54 -2.14 3.36
C ALA A 151 -4.96 -3.51 3.01
N LYS A 152 -5.19 -4.49 3.88
CA LYS A 152 -4.70 -5.87 3.72
C LYS A 152 -5.21 -6.54 2.44
N GLY A 153 -6.41 -6.18 2.01
CA GLY A 153 -7.02 -6.69 0.78
C GLY A 153 -6.53 -6.03 -0.50
N ASP A 154 -5.65 -5.01 -0.42
CA ASP A 154 -5.15 -4.30 -1.59
C ASP A 154 -4.13 -5.15 -2.37
N LYS A 155 -4.14 -5.05 -3.71
CA LYS A 155 -3.20 -5.76 -4.58
C LYS A 155 -1.74 -5.31 -4.40
N MET A 156 -1.54 -4.08 -3.92
CA MET A 156 -0.24 -3.48 -3.66
C MET A 156 0.23 -3.71 -2.22
N TYR A 157 -0.57 -4.35 -1.37
CA TYR A 157 -0.23 -4.61 0.02
C TYR A 157 1.07 -5.42 0.13
N LEU A 158 2.04 -4.87 0.85
CA LEU A 158 3.39 -5.39 1.07
C LEU A 158 4.14 -5.77 -0.22
N ARG A 159 3.80 -5.12 -1.35
CA ARG A 159 4.53 -5.29 -2.61
C ARG A 159 5.63 -4.26 -2.74
N ASP A 160 6.82 -4.73 -3.10
CA ASP A 160 7.94 -3.89 -3.50
C ASP A 160 7.54 -3.03 -4.71
N ASN A 161 8.10 -1.83 -4.79
CA ASN A 161 7.89 -0.96 -5.93
C ASN A 161 8.93 -1.20 -7.04
N ALA A 162 10.16 -1.46 -6.63
CA ALA A 162 11.29 -1.82 -7.47
C ALA A 162 12.26 -2.72 -6.68
N PRO A 163 13.23 -3.41 -7.33
CA PRO A 163 14.25 -4.15 -6.62
C PRO A 163 14.99 -3.27 -5.60
N GLY A 164 14.95 -3.64 -4.32
CA GLY A 164 15.53 -2.86 -3.23
C GLY A 164 14.64 -1.75 -2.66
N ASP A 165 13.45 -1.54 -3.23
CA ASP A 165 12.46 -0.54 -2.77
C ASP A 165 11.30 -1.25 -2.04
N ALA A 166 11.60 -1.65 -0.80
CA ALA A 166 10.71 -2.40 0.08
C ALA A 166 9.46 -1.60 0.47
N PRO A 167 8.33 -2.24 0.82
CA PRO A 167 7.05 -1.58 1.03
C PRO A 167 7.15 -0.54 2.16
N TYR A 168 6.77 0.70 1.85
CA TYR A 168 6.91 1.83 2.78
C TYR A 168 5.54 2.33 3.27
N TRP A 169 4.72 2.84 2.34
CA TRP A 169 3.33 3.23 2.57
C TRP A 169 2.32 2.19 2.05
N ARG A 170 2.73 0.92 2.02
CA ARG A 170 1.96 -0.21 1.46
C ARG A 170 1.62 -1.27 2.52
N GLY A 171 1.34 -0.86 3.75
CA GLY A 171 1.02 -1.77 4.84
C GLY A 171 1.50 -1.28 6.22
N PRO A 172 2.77 -0.88 6.38
CA PRO A 172 3.29 -0.42 7.66
C PRO A 172 2.46 0.70 8.30
N ILE A 173 2.55 0.78 9.63
CA ILE A 173 1.78 1.71 10.46
C ILE A 173 2.62 2.95 10.74
N TRP A 174 2.04 4.11 10.47
CA TRP A 174 2.68 5.41 10.62
C TRP A 174 1.96 6.26 11.67
N ILE A 175 2.71 6.81 12.62
CA ILE A 175 2.13 7.49 13.78
C ILE A 175 1.52 8.84 13.41
N ASN A 176 2.08 9.58 12.45
CA ASN A 176 1.51 10.85 11.98
C ASN A 176 0.05 10.71 11.47
N CYS A 177 -0.22 9.76 10.57
CA CYS A 177 -1.58 9.51 10.08
C CYS A 177 -2.49 8.93 11.16
N ASN A 178 -1.96 8.04 12.01
CA ASN A 178 -2.72 7.48 13.13
C ASN A 178 -3.07 8.53 14.19
N PHE A 179 -2.21 9.52 14.43
CA PHE A 179 -2.49 10.65 15.28
C PHE A 179 -3.68 11.46 14.76
N LEU A 180 -3.70 11.78 13.46
CA LEU A 180 -4.84 12.45 12.83
C LEU A 180 -6.11 11.60 12.93
N ALA A 181 -6.01 10.28 12.81
CA ALA A 181 -7.15 9.38 12.95
C ALA A 181 -7.73 9.42 14.37
N VAL A 182 -6.88 9.30 15.40
CA VAL A 182 -7.29 9.43 16.81
C VAL A 182 -7.92 10.80 17.06
N ASP A 183 -7.33 11.87 16.52
CA ASP A 183 -7.84 13.23 16.68
C ASP A 183 -9.21 13.41 15.99
N ALA A 184 -9.39 12.89 14.78
CA ALA A 184 -10.66 12.88 14.06
C ALA A 184 -11.73 12.07 14.80
N LEU A 185 -11.41 10.84 15.24
CA LEU A 185 -12.34 9.99 16.00
C LEU A 185 -12.80 10.67 17.29
N ARG A 186 -11.90 11.35 18.01
CA ARG A 186 -12.26 12.17 19.18
C ARG A 186 -13.25 13.26 18.84
N HIS A 187 -13.08 13.95 17.72
CA HIS A 187 -14.01 14.99 17.27
C HIS A 187 -15.40 14.40 16.97
N TYR A 188 -15.48 13.35 16.16
CA TYR A 188 -16.76 12.73 15.78
C TYR A 188 -17.46 12.00 16.93
N ALA A 189 -16.72 11.57 17.96
CA ALA A 189 -17.31 11.05 19.20
C ALA A 189 -17.95 12.17 20.05
N ALA A 190 -17.38 13.39 20.02
CA ALA A 190 -17.81 14.50 20.86
C ALA A 190 -18.99 15.30 20.28
N VAL A 191 -19.04 15.49 18.96
CA VAL A 191 -20.08 16.29 18.29
C VAL A 191 -21.38 15.52 18.14
N GLU A 192 -22.54 16.15 18.37
CA GLU A 192 -23.86 15.55 18.14
C GLU A 192 -23.99 15.00 16.71
N GLY A 193 -24.44 13.75 16.58
CA GLY A 193 -24.54 13.07 15.30
C GLY A 193 -24.79 11.56 15.42
N PRO A 194 -25.22 10.90 14.34
CA PRO A 194 -25.57 9.48 14.34
C PRO A 194 -24.36 8.55 14.55
N HIS A 195 -23.14 9.03 14.32
CA HIS A 195 -21.93 8.20 14.28
C HIS A 195 -21.09 8.23 15.57
N ARG A 196 -21.55 8.96 16.60
CA ARG A 196 -20.79 9.21 17.84
C ARG A 196 -20.34 7.96 18.55
N THR A 197 -21.27 7.02 18.76
CA THR A 197 -21.00 5.77 19.47
C THR A 197 -19.91 4.99 18.76
N ARG A 198 -20.04 4.83 17.44
CA ARG A 198 -19.06 4.10 16.62
C ARG A 198 -17.68 4.78 16.62
N ALA A 199 -17.64 6.10 16.50
CA ALA A 199 -16.40 6.87 16.59
C ALA A 199 -15.73 6.72 17.97
N SER A 200 -16.50 6.70 19.05
CA SER A 200 -16.01 6.51 20.42
C SER A 200 -15.41 5.11 20.65
N GLU A 201 -16.05 4.07 20.12
CA GLU A 201 -15.53 2.70 20.19
C GLU A 201 -14.19 2.57 19.49
N LEU A 202 -14.11 3.07 18.25
CA LEU A 202 -12.88 3.04 17.45
C LEU A 202 -11.78 3.90 18.08
N LEU A 203 -12.13 5.05 18.66
CA LEU A 203 -11.20 5.92 19.37
C LEU A 203 -10.49 5.19 20.50
N GLU A 204 -11.26 4.56 21.40
CA GLU A 204 -10.68 3.91 22.58
C GLU A 204 -9.82 2.72 22.17
N ALA A 205 -10.30 1.89 21.25
CA ALA A 205 -9.55 0.73 20.77
C ALA A 205 -8.25 1.16 20.03
N LEU A 206 -8.31 2.15 19.14
CA LEU A 206 -7.14 2.58 18.37
C LEU A 206 -6.08 3.21 19.27
N ARG A 207 -6.51 4.05 20.23
CA ARG A 207 -5.62 4.66 21.21
C ARG A 207 -4.88 3.61 22.05
N GLN A 208 -5.60 2.59 22.51
CA GLN A 208 -4.99 1.50 23.29
C GLN A 208 -3.98 0.70 22.46
N ASN A 209 -4.32 0.35 21.22
CA ASN A 209 -3.43 -0.39 20.31
C ASN A 209 -2.13 0.40 20.04
N LEU A 210 -2.24 1.68 19.69
CA LEU A 210 -1.09 2.53 19.38
C LEU A 210 -0.18 2.73 20.58
N VAL A 211 -0.73 3.21 21.71
CA VAL A 211 0.07 3.50 22.91
C VAL A 211 0.69 2.23 23.46
N GLY A 212 -0.07 1.13 23.50
CA GLY A 212 0.42 -0.17 23.94
C GLY A 212 1.58 -0.67 23.09
N ASN A 213 1.48 -0.58 21.76
CA ASN A 213 2.54 -1.03 20.86
C ASN A 213 3.81 -0.15 20.92
N ILE A 214 3.64 1.17 20.93
CA ILE A 214 4.76 2.13 21.04
C ILE A 214 5.51 1.90 22.35
N LEU A 215 4.79 1.78 23.47
CA LEU A 215 5.39 1.57 24.79
C LEU A 215 6.14 0.24 24.86
N LYS A 216 5.57 -0.85 24.33
CA LYS A 216 6.26 -2.16 24.25
C LYS A 216 7.57 -2.07 23.48
N ASN A 217 7.58 -1.38 22.33
CA ASN A 217 8.81 -1.19 21.54
C ASN A 217 9.83 -0.33 22.29
N TYR A 218 9.39 0.77 22.91
CA TYR A 218 10.26 1.63 23.70
C TYR A 218 10.89 0.90 24.88
N GLN A 219 10.10 0.12 25.64
CA GLN A 219 10.60 -0.68 26.76
C GLN A 219 11.59 -1.77 26.31
N ARG A 220 11.34 -2.39 25.15
CA ARG A 220 12.21 -3.45 24.60
C ARG A 220 13.52 -2.93 24.01
N THR A 221 13.47 -1.77 23.35
CA THR A 221 14.57 -1.31 22.47
C THR A 221 15.22 0.00 22.91
N GLY A 222 14.56 0.77 23.78
CA GLY A 222 14.99 2.13 24.16
C GLY A 222 14.68 3.20 23.11
N PHE A 223 14.00 2.86 22.00
CA PHE A 223 13.80 3.77 20.88
C PHE A 223 12.33 3.91 20.43
N LEU A 224 12.05 5.07 19.86
CA LEU A 224 10.91 5.30 18.98
C LEU A 224 11.34 5.06 17.53
N TRP A 225 10.41 4.58 16.71
CA TRP A 225 10.68 4.08 15.36
C TRP A 225 9.84 4.83 14.34
N GLU A 226 10.38 4.95 13.13
CA GLU A 226 9.73 5.62 11.99
C GLU A 226 8.44 4.93 11.56
N GLN A 227 8.35 3.61 11.66
CA GLN A 227 7.11 2.90 11.39
C GLN A 227 7.05 1.63 12.21
N TYR A 228 5.86 1.07 12.32
CA TYR A 228 5.62 -0.19 13.02
C TYR A 228 5.06 -1.22 12.05
N ASN A 229 5.54 -2.45 12.18
CA ASN A 229 5.05 -3.58 11.40
C ASN A 229 3.59 -3.87 11.76
N GLN A 230 2.78 -4.05 10.73
CA GLN A 230 1.34 -4.27 10.79
C GLN A 230 0.88 -5.68 11.24
N GLU A 231 1.80 -6.62 11.39
CA GLU A 231 1.54 -8.02 11.78
C GLU A 231 2.05 -8.36 13.17
N ASP A 232 3.20 -7.80 13.58
CA ASP A 232 3.82 -8.11 14.87
C ASP A 232 4.09 -6.86 15.75
N GLY A 233 3.77 -5.66 15.23
CA GLY A 233 3.94 -4.41 15.94
C GLY A 233 5.40 -3.98 16.12
N ILE A 234 6.39 -4.71 15.61
CA ILE A 234 7.80 -4.41 15.81
C ILE A 234 8.15 -3.11 15.08
N GLY A 235 8.86 -2.20 15.76
CA GLY A 235 9.40 -0.98 15.16
C GLY A 235 10.41 -1.29 14.06
N GLN A 236 10.36 -0.55 12.96
CA GLN A 236 11.18 -0.77 11.77
C GLN A 236 11.78 0.53 11.23
N ARG A 237 12.82 0.37 10.41
CA ARG A 237 13.53 1.44 9.70
C ARG A 237 14.24 2.42 10.65
N THR A 238 14.11 3.72 10.44
CA THR A 238 14.94 4.70 11.14
C THR A 238 14.64 4.73 12.64
N HIS A 239 15.70 4.72 13.45
CA HIS A 239 15.65 4.96 14.90
C HIS A 239 16.99 5.61 15.36
N PRO A 240 16.99 6.47 16.40
CA PRO A 240 15.82 7.04 17.07
C PRO A 240 14.99 7.91 16.11
N PHE A 241 13.67 7.75 16.16
CA PHE A 241 12.73 8.56 15.39
C PHE A 241 11.80 9.33 16.31
N ASN A 242 12.34 10.40 16.88
CA ASN A 242 11.60 11.45 17.58
C ASN A 242 11.16 12.54 16.59
N GLY A 243 10.46 12.14 15.52
CA GLY A 243 10.29 12.92 14.28
C GLY A 243 8.90 12.90 13.62
N TRP A 244 7.83 13.06 14.40
CA TRP A 244 6.56 13.74 14.09
C TRP A 244 5.77 13.92 15.39
#